data_AF-A0A2G9MCT1-F1
#
_entry.id   AF-A0A2G9MCT1-F1
#
_cell.length_a   1.000
_cell.length_b   1.000
_cell.length_c   1.000
_cell.angle_alpha   90.00
_cell.angle_beta   90.00
_cell.angle_gamma   90.00
#
_symmetry.space_group_name_H-M   'P 1'
#
loop_
_entity.id
_entity.type
_entity.pdbx_description
1 polymer ?
#
loop_
_entity_poly.entity_id
_entity_poly.type
_entity_poly.pdbx_seq_one_letter_code
_entity_poly.pdbx_strand_id
1 'polypeptide(L)' 'MDIITVVGIILAILLAVLLSRVLSYVFKFALFAIVFLLIMMFLFGYTFDQVLGWVMDIVLWVL' A
#
# COMPACT_ATOMS: atom_id res chain seq x y z
N MET A 1 -1.29 39.51 -3.74
CA MET A 1 -0.59 38.24 -3.44
C MET A 1 0.67 38.22 -4.30
N ASP A 2 1.81 37.89 -3.71
CA ASP A 2 3.07 37.86 -4.45
C ASP A 2 3.11 36.63 -5.37
N ILE A 3 3.81 36.75 -6.49
CA ILE A 3 3.96 35.66 -7.48
C ILE A 3 4.53 34.40 -6.81
N ILE A 4 5.43 34.58 -5.84
CA ILE A 4 6.04 33.48 -5.07
C ILE A 4 4.98 32.72 -4.26
N THR A 5 4.02 33.42 -3.65
CA THR A 5 2.95 32.79 -2.87
C THR A 5 2.01 31.97 -3.77
N VAL A 6 1.72 32.48 -4.98
CA VAL A 6 0.89 31.77 -5.96
C VAL A 6 1.58 30.48 -6.46
N VAL A 7 2.87 30.56 -6.78
CA VAL A 7 3.64 29.39 -7.24
C VAL A 7 3.77 28.33 -6.14
N GLY A 8 3.98 28.74 -4.88
CA GLY A 8 4.06 27.82 -3.76
C GLY A 8 2.77 27.03 -3.53
N ILE A 9 1.61 27.67 -3.68
CA ILE A 9 0.30 27.01 -3.56
C ILE A 9 0.11 25.98 -4.68
N ILE A 10 0.48 26.31 -5.92
CA ILE A 10 0.35 25.40 -7.07
C ILE A 10 1.21 24.14 -6.86
N LEU A 11 2.45 24.29 -6.39
CA LEU A 11 3.33 23.17 -6.09
C LEU A 11 2.80 22.29 -4.95
N ALA A 12 2.28 22.90 -3.89
CA ALA A 12 1.68 22.15 -2.78
C ALA A 12 0.47 21.31 -3.22
N ILE A 13 -0.38 21.86 -4.09
CA ILE A 13 -1.53 21.14 -4.66
C ILE A 13 -1.06 19.97 -5.54
N LEU A 14 -0.07 20.18 -6.40
CA LEU A 14 0.51 19.13 -7.24
C LEU A 14 1.07 17.97 -6.40
N LEU A 15 1.83 18.29 -5.36
CA LEU A 15 2.37 17.27 -4.45
C LEU A 15 1.27 16.52 -3.71
N ALA A 16 0.23 17.21 -3.22
CA ALA A 16 -0.90 16.58 -2.54
C ALA A 16 -1.68 15.64 -3.48
N VAL A 17 -1.92 16.05 -4.73
CA VAL A 17 -2.57 15.21 -5.73
C VAL A 17 -1.73 13.96 -6.01
N LEU A 18 -0.41 14.11 -6.19
CA LEU A 18 0.47 12.98 -6.44
C LEU A 18 0.50 12.01 -5.25
N LEU A 19 0.62 12.55 -4.03
CA LEU A 19 0.62 11.78 -2.79
C LEU A 19 -0.69 11.00 -2.60
N SER A 20 -1.84 11.64 -2.87
CA SER A 20 -3.16 11.00 -2.76
C SER A 20 -3.31 9.80 -3.69
N ARG A 21 -2.76 9.88 -4.91
CA ARG A 21 -2.76 8.76 -5.86
C ARG A 21 -1.93 7.60 -5.32
N VAL A 22 -0.71 7.87 -4.86
CA VAL A 22 0.18 6.85 -4.28
C VAL A 22 -0.49 6.18 -3.07
N LEU A 23 -1.06 6.98 -2.14
CA LEU A 23 -1.82 6.47 -0.99
C LEU A 23 -2.98 5.57 -1.42
N SER A 24 -3.72 5.92 -2.48
CA SER A 24 -4.81 5.09 -2.99
C SER A 24 -4.32 3.73 -3.49
N TYR A 25 -3.20 3.69 -4.21
CA TYR A 25 -2.60 2.42 -4.65
C TYR A 25 -2.13 1.56 -3.48
N VAL A 26 -1.44 2.16 -2.52
CA VAL A 26 -0.98 1.47 -1.31
C VAL A 26 -2.15 0.91 -0.50
N PHE A 27 -3.22 1.69 -0.34
CA PHE A 27 -4.40 1.27 0.41
C PHE A 27 -5.13 0.09 -0.27
N LYS A 28 -5.28 0.14 -1.60
CA LYS A 28 -5.85 -0.98 -2.37
C LYS A 28 -5.00 -2.24 -2.22
N PHE A 29 -3.68 -2.11 -2.33
CA PHE A 29 -2.76 -3.22 -2.15
C PHE A 29 -2.86 -3.84 -0.75
N ALA A 30 -2.89 -3.01 0.30
CA ALA A 30 -3.06 -3.46 1.67
C ALA A 30 -4.39 -4.21 1.88
N LEU A 31 -5.49 -3.68 1.32
CA LEU A 31 -6.79 -4.36 1.36
C LEU A 31 -6.75 -5.73 0.66
N PHE A 32 -6.16 -5.82 -0.53
CA PHE A 32 -6.01 -7.10 -1.22
C PHE A 32 -5.15 -8.09 -0.43
N ALA A 33 -4.07 -7.64 0.18
CA ALA A 33 -3.23 -8.48 1.03
C ALA A 33 -4.01 -9.02 2.24
N ILE A 34 -4.81 -8.18 2.92
CA ILE A 34 -5.66 -8.60 4.05
C ILE A 34 -6.71 -9.63 3.61
N VAL A 35 -7.38 -9.36 2.48
CA VAL A 35 -8.39 -10.29 1.93
C VAL A 35 -7.75 -11.62 1.58
N PHE A 36 -6.57 -11.61 0.95
CA PHE A 36 -5.82 -12.83 0.63
C PHE A 36 -5.44 -13.62 1.89
N LEU A 37 -4.98 -12.93 2.94
CA LEU A 37 -4.66 -13.55 4.23
C LEU A 37 -5.88 -14.22 4.85
N LEU A 38 -7.03 -13.53 4.86
CA LEU A 38 -8.29 -14.09 5.34
C LEU A 38 -8.75 -15.31 4.53
N ILE A 39 -8.61 -15.27 3.20
CA ILE A 39 -8.92 -16.40 2.32
C ILE A 39 -8.02 -17.60 2.66
N MET A 40 -6.72 -17.38 2.85
CA MET A 40 -5.77 -18.43 3.21
C MET A 40 -6.12 -19.07 4.57
N MET A 41 -6.47 -18.26 5.55
CA MET A 41 -6.86 -18.76 6.87
C MET A 41 -8.21 -19.50 6.84
N PHE A 42 -9.19 -18.98 6.09
CA PHE A 42 -10.56 -19.50 6.11
C PHE A 42 -10.79 -20.71 5.18
N LEU A 43 -10.26 -20.68 3.95
CA LEU A 43 -10.47 -21.78 2.98
C LEU A 43 -9.50 -22.94 3.18
N PHE A 44 -8.25 -22.66 3.56
CA PHE A 44 -7.21 -23.69 3.66
C PHE A 44 -6.87 -24.06 5.11
N GLY A 45 -7.44 -23.36 6.09
CA GLY A 45 -7.19 -23.62 7.51
C GLY A 45 -5.75 -23.32 7.95
N TYR A 46 -4.99 -22.56 7.16
CA TYR A 46 -3.64 -22.17 7.53
C TYR A 46 -3.66 -21.27 8.77
N THR A 47 -2.75 -21.52 9.71
CA THR A 47 -2.53 -20.61 10.83
C THR A 47 -1.84 -19.33 10.34
N PHE A 48 -2.06 -18.22 11.04
CA PHE A 48 -1.47 -16.92 10.70
C PHE A 48 0.06 -17.00 10.53
N ASP A 49 0.72 -17.78 11.40
CA ASP A 49 2.17 -18.00 11.38
C ASP A 49 2.65 -18.70 10.10
N GLN A 50 1.87 -19.66 9.58
CA GLN A 50 2.20 -20.37 8.34
C GLN A 50 2.07 -19.48 7.11
N VAL A 51 1.05 -18.62 7.07
CA VAL A 51 0.86 -17.66 5.97
C VAL A 51 1.97 -16.62 5.98
N LEU A 52 2.33 -16.09 7.15
CA LEU A 52 3.46 -15.17 7.27
C LEU A 52 4.79 -15.80 6.89
N GLY A 53 5.05 -17.05 7.31
CA GLY A 53 6.25 -17.79 6.93
C GLY A 53 6.37 -17.93 5.40
N TRP A 54 5.29 -18.34 4.74
CA TRP A 54 5.25 -18.47 3.28
C TRP A 54 5.46 -17.13 2.55
N VAL A 55 4.86 -16.04 3.05
CA VAL A 55 5.06 -14.70 2.48
C VAL A 55 6.52 -14.27 2.64
N MET A 56 7.13 -14.49 3.80
CA MET A 56 8.53 -14.15 4.06
C MET A 56 9.47 -14.95 3.17
N ASP A 57 9.22 -16.25 2.97
CA ASP A 57 10.01 -17.10 2.08
C ASP A 57 9.93 -16.61 0.63
N ILE A 58 8.75 -16.19 0.16
CA ILE A 58 8.60 -15.60 -1.18
C ILE A 58 9.37 -14.28 -1.28
N VAL A 59 9.26 -13.41 -0.28
CA VAL A 59 9.96 -12.12 -0.29
C VAL A 59 11.47 -12.34 -0.32
N LEU A 60 12.00 -13.28 0.46
CA LEU A 60 13.42 -13.65 0.47
C LEU A 60 13.87 -14.32 -0.83
N TRP A 61 12.96 -14.99 -1.56
CA TRP A 61 13.28 -15.62 -2.83
C TRP A 61 13.28 -14.64 -4.02
N VAL A 62 12.53 -13.55 -3.90
CA VAL A 62 12.46 -12.47 -4.90
C VAL A 62 13.60 -11.45 -4.75
N LEU A 63 14.20 -11.36 -3.56
CA LEU A 63 15.32 -10.46 -3.21
C LEU A 63 16.68 -11.10 -3.49
#